data_AF-A0A8C9WT42-F1
#
_entry.id   AF-A0A8C9WT42-F1
#
_cell.length_a   1.000
_cell.length_b   1.000
_cell.length_c   1.000
_cell.angle_alpha   90.00
_cell.angle_beta   90.00
_cell.angle_gamma   90.00
#
_symmetry.space_group_name_H-M   'P 1'
#
loop_
_entity.id
_entity.type
_entity.pdbx_description
1 polymer ?
#
loop_
_entity_poly.entity_id
_entity_poly.type
_entity_poly.pdbx_seq_one_letter_code
_entity_poly.pdbx_strand_id
1 'polypeptide(L)'
;CCLKMDLGLLQALERERVLEVLQRDKQLRTIEEDRIRKMKYELQELRRRGAKSFARQYGERTCARCQRPLGKFWNSGAVCHSCSHRICSKCRVGVGAVGWKCTVCHAYRCRVGADQTQSKRRVQLDLHSSDLSPN
;
A
#
# COMPACT_ATOMS: atom_id res chain seq x y z
N CYS A 1 43.42 37.58 -31.20
CA CYS A 1 42.21 37.24 -30.41
C CYS A 1 41.91 35.76 -30.56
N CYS A 2 42.22 34.95 -29.55
CA CYS A 2 41.76 33.56 -29.51
C CYS A 2 41.07 33.38 -28.17
N LEU A 3 39.74 33.53 -28.16
CA LEU A 3 38.92 33.12 -27.03
C LEU A 3 38.99 31.60 -26.99
N LYS A 4 39.89 31.07 -26.17
CA LYS A 4 39.87 29.65 -25.79
C LYS A 4 38.51 29.40 -25.14
N MET A 5 37.64 28.70 -25.86
CA MET A 5 36.43 28.16 -25.27
C MET A 5 36.86 27.13 -24.24
N ASP A 6 36.63 27.38 -22.95
CA ASP A 6 36.95 26.43 -21.88
C ASP A 6 35.93 25.29 -21.88
N LEU A 7 36.19 24.28 -22.72
CA LEU A 7 35.36 23.07 -22.85
C LEU A 7 35.15 22.33 -21.52
N GLY A 8 36.11 22.41 -20.59
CA GLY A 8 36.00 21.80 -19.26
C GLY A 8 34.94 22.47 -18.36
N LEU A 9 34.78 23.79 -18.46
CA LEU A 9 33.75 24.53 -17.72
C LEU A 9 32.35 24.20 -18.25
N LEU A 10 32.20 24.11 -19.57
CA LEU A 10 30.96 23.70 -20.21
C LEU A 10 30.56 22.27 -19.80
N GLN A 11 31.51 21.33 -19.78
CA GLN A 11 31.26 19.95 -19.35
C GLN A 11 30.88 19.85 -17.86
N ALA A 12 31.48 20.67 -17.00
CA ALA A 12 31.10 20.75 -15.58
C ALA A 12 29.67 21.30 -15.40
N LEU A 13 29.31 22.35 -16.15
CA LEU A 13 27.97 22.94 -16.14
C LEU A 13 26.91 21.96 -16.67
N GLU A 14 27.21 21.24 -17.75
CA GLU A 14 26.31 20.20 -18.28
C GLU A 14 26.10 19.07 -17.25
N ARG A 15 27.18 18.62 -16.60
CA ARG A 15 27.10 17.61 -15.54
C ARG A 15 26.21 18.08 -14.38
N GLU A 16 26.38 19.31 -13.93
CA GLU A 16 25.57 19.88 -12.85
C GLU A 16 24.09 19.98 -13.24
N ARG A 17 23.79 20.38 -14.49
CA ARG A 17 22.42 20.39 -15.00
C ARG A 17 21.80 18.99 -15.07
N VAL A 18 22.57 17.98 -15.48
CA VAL A 18 22.10 16.59 -15.48
C VAL A 18 21.81 16.12 -14.04
N LEU A 19 22.69 16.43 -13.08
CA LEU A 19 22.49 16.08 -11.67
C LEU A 19 21.22 16.74 -11.08
N GLU A 20 20.98 18.03 -11.36
CA GLU A 20 19.76 18.72 -10.94
C GLU A 20 18.50 18.05 -11.49
N VAL A 21 18.52 17.62 -12.76
CA VAL A 21 17.39 16.92 -13.38
C VAL A 21 17.15 15.57 -12.70
N LEU A 22 18.20 14.79 -12.45
CA LEU A 22 18.10 13.50 -11.77
C LEU A 22 17.59 13.65 -10.32
N GLN A 23 18.05 14.68 -9.61
CA GLN A 23 17.60 14.95 -8.24
C GLN A 23 16.11 15.30 -8.21
N ARG A 24 15.65 16.16 -9.13
CA ARG A 24 14.22 16.50 -9.26
C ARG A 24 13.38 15.29 -9.65
N ASP A 25 13.83 14.47 -10.59
CA ASP A 25 13.13 13.23 -10.98
C ASP A 25 12.99 12.27 -9.79
N LYS A 26 14.05 12.11 -8.99
CA LYS A 26 14.04 11.28 -7.77
C LYS A 26 13.05 11.81 -6.72
N GLN A 27 13.01 13.14 -6.51
CA GLN A 27 12.04 13.76 -5.61
C GLN A 27 10.60 13.52 -6.08
N LEU A 28 10.34 13.72 -7.38
CA LEU A 28 9.01 13.50 -7.97
C LEU A 28 8.57 12.04 -7.85
N ARG A 29 9.46 11.08 -8.12
CA ARG A 29 9.17 9.65 -7.94
C ARG A 29 8.80 9.32 -6.50
N THR A 30 9.51 9.88 -5.53
CA THR A 30 9.24 9.65 -4.10
C THR A 30 7.85 10.18 -3.72
N ILE A 31 7.52 11.40 -4.15
CA ILE A 31 6.20 12.01 -3.90
C ILE A 31 5.08 11.16 -4.51
N GLU A 32 5.26 10.68 -5.74
CA GLU A 32 4.25 9.88 -6.43
C GLU A 32 4.10 8.49 -5.79
N GLU A 33 5.19 7.85 -5.38
CA GLU A 33 5.16 6.58 -4.63
C GLU A 33 4.37 6.72 -3.31
N ASP A 34 4.59 7.80 -2.57
CA ASP A 34 3.86 8.08 -1.32
C ASP A 34 2.38 8.38 -1.59
N ARG A 35 2.06 9.14 -2.65
CA ARG A 35 0.69 9.40 -3.08
C ARG A 35 -0.05 8.10 -3.42
N ILE A 36 0.58 7.23 -4.20
CA ILE A 36 0.04 5.90 -4.57
C ILE A 36 -0.15 5.04 -3.32
N ARG A 37 0.81 5.05 -2.40
CA ARG A 37 0.72 4.29 -1.13
C ARG A 37 -0.48 4.74 -0.31
N LYS A 38 -0.67 6.05 -0.15
CA LYS A 38 -1.82 6.63 0.56
C LYS A 38 -3.15 6.21 -0.08
N MET A 39 -3.28 6.36 -1.40
CA MET A 39 -4.50 5.98 -2.12
C MET A 39 -4.81 4.47 -2.00
N LYS A 40 -3.79 3.61 -2.09
CA LYS A 40 -3.95 2.16 -1.88
C LYS A 40 -4.45 1.83 -0.48
N TYR A 41 -3.90 2.51 0.53
CA TYR A 41 -4.33 2.36 1.92
C TYR A 41 -5.79 2.78 2.10
N GLU A 42 -6.19 3.94 1.59
CA GLU A 42 -7.56 4.46 1.68
C GLU A 42 -8.57 3.53 0.99
N LEU A 43 -8.30 3.09 -0.24
CA LEU A 43 -9.14 2.13 -0.96
C LEU A 43 -9.29 0.81 -0.20
N GLN A 44 -8.20 0.35 0.44
CA GLN A 44 -8.23 -0.87 1.21
C GLN A 44 -9.01 -0.72 2.52
N GLU A 45 -8.92 0.44 3.16
CA GLU A 45 -9.70 0.77 4.36
C GLU A 45 -11.19 0.85 4.04
N LEU A 46 -11.58 1.43 2.90
CA LEU A 46 -12.95 1.39 2.39
C LEU A 46 -13.44 -0.05 2.19
N ARG A 47 -12.62 -0.91 1.55
CA ARG A 47 -12.93 -2.35 1.43
C ARG A 47 -13.03 -3.04 2.79
N ARG A 48 -12.21 -2.65 3.77
CA ARG A 48 -12.18 -3.23 5.12
C ARG A 48 -13.44 -2.90 5.91
N ARG A 49 -13.86 -1.63 5.88
CA ARG A 49 -15.10 -1.13 6.53
C ARG A 49 -16.34 -1.82 5.98
N GLY A 50 -16.24 -2.39 4.78
CA GLY A 50 -17.37 -3.06 4.13
C GLY A 50 -18.41 -2.03 3.70
N ALA A 51 -19.31 -2.41 2.81
CA ALA A 51 -20.48 -1.62 2.50
C ALA A 51 -21.47 -1.71 3.66
N LYS A 52 -21.14 -1.12 4.81
CA LYS A 52 -22.09 -0.93 5.91
C LYS A 52 -22.95 0.27 5.51
N SER A 53 -23.81 0.09 4.52
CA SER A 53 -24.83 1.07 4.18
C SER A 53 -25.69 1.28 5.42
N PHE A 54 -25.80 2.53 5.87
CA PHE A 54 -26.68 2.99 6.95
C PHE A 54 -28.18 2.71 6.71
N ALA A 55 -28.55 2.04 5.63
CA ALA A 55 -29.90 2.06 5.06
C ALA A 55 -30.70 0.74 5.14
N ARG A 56 -30.23 -0.33 5.80
CA ARG A 56 -30.98 -1.59 5.85
C ARG A 56 -31.25 -2.09 7.27
N GLN A 57 -32.35 -1.56 7.80
CA GLN A 57 -33.45 -2.23 8.49
C GLN A 57 -33.12 -3.49 9.31
N TYR A 58 -33.50 -3.41 10.59
CA TYR A 58 -33.62 -4.51 11.55
C TYR A 58 -34.23 -5.77 10.91
N GLY A 59 -33.46 -6.86 10.81
CA GLY A 59 -34.02 -8.19 10.54
C GLY A 59 -33.08 -9.20 9.89
N GLU A 60 -32.22 -8.77 8.97
CA GLU A 60 -31.42 -9.69 8.16
C GLU A 60 -29.92 -9.61 8.49
N ARG A 61 -29.34 -10.70 9.02
CA ARG A 61 -27.89 -10.79 9.25
C ARG A 61 -27.23 -10.93 7.87
N THR A 62 -26.52 -9.92 7.37
CA THR A 62 -25.81 -10.02 6.08
C THR A 62 -24.31 -10.26 6.28
N CYS A 63 -23.67 -10.84 5.27
CA CYS A 63 -22.21 -10.97 5.25
C CYS A 63 -21.57 -9.60 4.96
N ALA A 64 -20.67 -9.14 5.82
CA ALA A 64 -19.97 -7.86 5.63
C ALA A 64 -19.02 -7.78 4.41
N ARG A 65 -18.82 -8.88 3.68
CA ARG A 65 -17.93 -8.96 2.50
C ARG A 65 -18.71 -9.07 1.19
N CYS A 66 -19.63 -10.03 1.10
CA CYS A 66 -20.42 -10.24 -0.12
C CYS A 66 -21.86 -9.71 -0.02
N GLN A 67 -22.25 -9.12 1.12
CA GLN A 67 -23.59 -8.58 1.42
C GLN A 67 -24.76 -9.56 1.32
N ARG A 68 -24.51 -10.85 1.02
CA ARG A 68 -25.55 -11.87 0.99
C ARG A 68 -26.18 -12.07 2.37
N PRO A 69 -27.49 -12.33 2.43
CA PRO A 69 -28.14 -12.68 3.68
C PRO A 69 -27.57 -13.99 4.23
N LEU A 70 -27.44 -14.04 5.55
CA LEU A 70 -27.01 -15.20 6.31
C LEU A 70 -28.27 -15.88 6.85
N GLY A 71 -28.35 -17.20 6.69
CA GLY A 71 -29.50 -17.96 7.16
C GLY A 71 -29.54 -18.00 8.70
N LYS A 72 -30.75 -18.14 9.26
CA LYS A 72 -30.93 -18.31 10.71
C LYS A 72 -30.42 -19.68 11.18
N PHE A 73 -30.61 -20.72 10.37
CA PHE A 73 -30.28 -22.11 10.71
C PHE A 73 -29.06 -22.64 9.94
N TRP A 74 -29.00 -22.40 8.63
CA TRP A 74 -27.88 -22.81 7.78
C TRP A 74 -27.05 -21.58 7.41
N ASN A 75 -25.75 -21.59 7.73
CA ASN A 75 -24.83 -20.47 7.47
C ASN A 75 -25.19 -19.17 8.22
N SER A 76 -25.34 -19.25 9.55
CA SER A 76 -25.51 -18.11 10.48
C SER A 76 -24.34 -17.11 10.50
N GLY A 77 -23.27 -17.44 9.79
CA GLY A 77 -22.04 -16.65 9.68
C GLY A 77 -21.15 -16.75 10.91
N ALA A 78 -19.85 -16.62 10.69
CA ALA A 78 -18.84 -16.52 11.75
C ALA A 78 -18.41 -15.07 11.96
N VAL A 79 -17.82 -14.74 13.11
CA VAL A 79 -17.24 -13.41 13.37
C VAL A 79 -15.74 -13.43 13.08
N CYS A 80 -15.27 -12.46 12.29
CA CYS A 80 -13.85 -12.29 12.02
C CYS A 80 -13.11 -11.81 13.28
N HIS A 81 -12.09 -12.54 13.74
CA HIS A 81 -11.29 -12.16 14.91
C HIS A 81 -10.49 -10.86 14.77
N SER A 82 -10.31 -10.33 13.55
CA SER A 82 -9.49 -9.13 13.30
C SER A 82 -10.29 -7.87 12.99
N CYS A 83 -11.57 -7.99 12.63
CA CYS A 83 -12.40 -6.82 12.33
C CYS A 83 -13.81 -6.92 12.92
N SER A 84 -14.12 -7.96 13.69
CA SER A 84 -15.39 -8.18 14.38
C SER A 84 -16.64 -8.17 13.49
N HIS A 85 -16.47 -8.28 12.17
CA HIS A 85 -17.58 -8.33 11.22
C HIS A 85 -18.07 -9.77 11.01
N ARG A 86 -19.38 -9.93 10.79
CA ARG A 86 -20.00 -11.22 10.47
C ARG A 86 -19.77 -11.59 9.00
N ILE A 87 -19.35 -12.83 8.76
CA ILE A 87 -18.93 -13.33 7.44
C ILE A 87 -19.51 -14.71 7.15
N CYS A 88 -19.91 -14.93 5.89
CA CYS A 88 -20.42 -16.22 5.43
C CYS A 88 -19.29 -17.27 5.30
N SER A 89 -19.66 -18.53 5.16
CA SER A 89 -18.72 -19.64 4.91
C SER A 89 -17.76 -19.42 3.73
N LYS A 90 -18.20 -18.73 2.67
CA LYS A 90 -17.37 -18.44 1.49
C LYS A 90 -16.40 -17.27 1.69
N CYS A 91 -16.66 -16.39 2.66
CA CYS A 91 -15.84 -15.19 2.92
C CYS A 91 -14.95 -15.33 4.17
N ARG A 92 -14.90 -16.53 4.78
CA ARG A 92 -14.08 -16.84 5.94
C ARG A 92 -12.94 -17.80 5.61
N VAL A 93 -11.85 -17.64 6.33
CA VAL A 93 -10.65 -18.48 6.28
C VAL A 93 -10.38 -18.94 7.72
N GLY A 94 -10.12 -20.23 7.91
CA GLY A 94 -9.73 -20.79 9.20
C GLY A 94 -8.32 -20.33 9.56
N VAL A 95 -8.13 -19.91 10.82
CA VAL A 95 -6.81 -19.52 11.34
C VAL A 95 -6.62 -20.14 12.71
N GLY A 96 -5.67 -21.09 12.81
CA GLY A 96 -5.40 -21.85 14.03
C GLY A 96 -6.50 -22.84 14.39
N ALA A 97 -6.61 -23.18 15.68
CA ALA A 97 -7.47 -24.27 16.16
C ALA A 97 -8.98 -23.96 16.11
N VAL A 98 -9.42 -22.70 16.29
CA VAL A 98 -10.87 -22.37 16.38
C VAL A 98 -11.24 -20.99 15.81
N GLY A 99 -10.29 -20.29 15.19
CA GLY A 99 -10.47 -18.89 14.78
C GLY A 99 -10.93 -18.74 13.33
N TRP A 100 -11.82 -17.77 13.07
CA TRP A 100 -12.17 -17.34 11.72
C TRP A 100 -11.63 -15.94 11.44
N LYS A 101 -11.03 -15.74 10.26
CA LYS A 101 -10.75 -14.42 9.70
C LYS A 101 -11.47 -14.26 8.37
N CYS A 102 -11.87 -13.03 8.03
CA CYS A 102 -12.34 -12.77 6.68
C CYS A 102 -11.19 -12.81 5.69
N THR A 103 -11.47 -13.13 4.43
CA THR A 103 -10.47 -13.17 3.35
C THR A 103 -9.62 -11.90 3.27
N VAL A 104 -10.23 -10.73 3.51
CA VAL A 104 -9.55 -9.43 3.55
C VAL A 104 -8.54 -9.34 4.70
N CYS A 105 -8.93 -9.70 5.93
CA CYS A 105 -8.04 -9.66 7.10
C CYS A 105 -6.97 -10.76 7.05
N HIS A 106 -7.25 -11.88 6.39
CA HIS A 106 -6.28 -12.93 6.15
C HIS A 106 -5.19 -12.44 5.17
N ALA A 107 -5.58 -11.83 4.04
CA ALA A 107 -4.65 -11.28 3.06
C ALA A 107 -3.76 -10.14 3.59
N TYR A 108 -4.22 -9.38 4.60
CA TYR A 108 -3.48 -8.25 5.15
C TYR A 108 -2.18 -8.62 5.86
N ARG A 109 -2.14 -9.74 6.61
CA ARG A 109 -0.94 -10.15 7.36
C ARG A 109 0.25 -10.52 6.46
N CYS A 110 0.04 -10.76 5.17
CA CYS A 110 1.13 -11.04 4.23
C CYS A 110 1.65 -9.81 3.49
N ARG A 111 0.92 -8.68 3.41
CA ARG A 111 1.34 -7.53 2.58
C ARG A 111 1.99 -6.39 3.35
N VAL A 112 1.55 -6.14 4.58
CA VAL A 112 2.11 -5.02 5.38
C VAL A 112 3.55 -5.28 5.82
N GLY A 113 3.92 -6.55 6.06
CA GLY A 113 5.30 -6.93 6.38
C GLY A 113 6.25 -6.94 5.16
N ALA A 114 5.72 -6.96 3.94
CA ALA A 114 6.53 -6.98 2.72
C ALA A 114 6.76 -5.57 2.15
N ASP A 115 5.74 -4.69 2.21
CA ASP A 115 5.78 -3.35 1.60
C ASP A 115 6.64 -2.34 2.42
N GLN A 116 6.62 -2.44 3.75
CA GLN A 116 7.44 -1.57 4.62
C GLN A 116 8.94 -1.86 4.49
N THR A 117 9.31 -3.11 4.25
CA THR A 117 10.71 -3.53 4.10
C THR A 117 11.30 -3.09 2.76
N GLN A 118 10.48 -3.01 1.71
CA GLN A 118 10.92 -2.65 0.37
C GLN A 118 11.08 -1.13 0.22
N SER A 119 10.18 -0.34 0.80
CA SER A 119 10.29 1.13 0.79
C SER A 119 11.44 1.64 1.66
N LYS A 120 11.67 1.07 2.86
CA LYS A 120 12.83 1.44 3.69
C LYS A 120 14.17 1.02 3.07
N ARG A 121 14.25 -0.14 2.42
CA ARG A 121 15.49 -0.59 1.74
C ARG A 121 15.84 0.25 0.51
N ARG A 122 14.84 0.70 -0.27
CA ARG A 122 15.07 1.56 -1.44
C ARG A 122 15.60 2.93 -1.04
N VAL A 123 14.97 3.59 -0.07
CA VAL A 123 15.44 4.89 0.47
C VAL A 123 16.85 4.77 1.07
N GLN A 124 17.17 3.67 1.77
CA GLN A 124 18.51 3.44 2.33
C GLN A 124 19.60 3.27 1.25
N LEU A 125 19.32 2.54 0.17
CA LEU A 125 20.24 2.38 -0.98
C LEU A 125 20.48 3.70 -1.73
N ASP A 126 19.44 4.53 -1.77
CA ASP A 126 19.44 5.83 -2.44
C ASP A 126 20.18 6.92 -1.66
N LEU A 127 20.30 6.83 -0.33
CA LEU A 127 21.19 7.70 0.47
C LEU A 127 22.66 7.26 0.34
N HIS A 128 22.96 5.96 0.41
CA HIS A 128 24.35 5.47 0.31
C HIS A 128 24.99 5.70 -1.07
N SER A 129 24.19 5.82 -2.13
CA SER A 129 24.70 6.14 -3.47
C SER A 129 25.05 7.63 -3.64
N SER A 130 24.60 8.49 -2.72
CA SER A 130 24.90 9.93 -2.72
C SER A 130 26.23 10.25 -2.03
N ASP A 131 26.70 9.34 -1.15
CA ASP A 131 27.96 9.46 -0.40
C ASP A 131 29.16 8.81 -1.13
N LEU A 132 28.92 8.15 -2.28
CA LEU A 132 29.95 7.56 -3.14
C LEU A 132 30.11 8.39 -4.44
N SER A 133 30.55 9.64 -4.29
CA SER A 133 31.35 10.28 -5.34
C SER A 133 32.77 10.45 -4.81
N PRO A 134 33.74 9.59 -5.20
CA PRO A 134 35.14 9.87 -5.00
C PRO A 134 35.60 10.86 -6.07
N ASN A 135 36.21 11.98 -5.64
CA ASN A 135 36.98 12.98 -6.40
C ASN A 135 36.38 13.48 -7.73
#